data_AF-A0A6G3CAN9-F1
#
_entry.id   AF-A0A6G3CAN9-F1
#
_cell.length_a   1.000
_cell.length_b   1.000
_cell.length_c   1.000
_cell.angle_alpha   90.00
_cell.angle_beta   90.00
_cell.angle_gamma   90.00
#
_symmetry.space_group_name_H-M   'P 1'
#
loop_
_entity.id
_entity.type
_entity.pdbx_description
1 polymer ?
#
loop_
_entity_poly.entity_id
_entity_poly.type
_entity_poly.pdbx_seq_one_letter_code
_entity_poly.pdbx_strand_id
1 'polypeptide(L)'
;MSDFDAIDSLLDAVGPQAELPPCHVRRELRERARLSKAQVARALGVSPSTLSGWESGRDPAGEIRTKYAYLLDGLNAKLATETETAPAAEQPVTSGTAATVTPLSSPDLGQDEDGDDVELLVAPEPCVLCGHPAGQRVAGFAQHLTPADCRPTATGAPAAPPAGQPTAHTSKTPLRTTRPARATQRSKGPARHAFQETSGPVDLIREAVQGALAEHRGDVDAATAALVKRAIPDAMRLLDETRKGARYDVIAHPWIPDILKKQTARGADQIWEARPKWTRHELPPGRHQVTALDINGAYLSALKTHLPLGQLEHSTGLAHDRRRSGVHLITPPEWEHEAVLPNPIGQRDEPGPLWVTEPTLRLLLRLSGPKHQLCEPPQIHESYTSGATENLLEKFRIALKDARDTAIEQGDRVTLEYVKAMYSKFVSTMGESNYNRQLYRPDWMHLIRSQAFANLWLKALKAHDEGLAVVRAMGTDELHVIGDWRRVFAEGRAVTEVKVKDTYTAGTDDAEHEGEGE
;
A
#
# COMPACT_ATOMS: atom_id res chain seq x y z
N MET A 1 3.74 -20.56 -40.57
CA MET A 1 4.69 -19.60 -41.18
C MET A 1 4.83 -20.06 -42.61
N SER A 2 4.38 -19.26 -43.56
CA SER A 2 4.36 -19.67 -44.96
C SER A 2 5.76 -19.55 -45.57
N ASP A 3 6.04 -20.31 -46.63
CA ASP A 3 7.33 -20.23 -47.35
C ASP A 3 7.61 -18.81 -47.88
N PHE A 4 6.58 -17.98 -48.05
CA PHE A 4 6.70 -16.57 -48.41
C PHE A 4 7.27 -15.70 -47.29
N ASP A 5 6.95 -15.99 -46.02
CA ASP A 5 7.49 -15.23 -44.86
C ASP A 5 9.03 -15.38 -44.76
N ALA A 6 9.54 -16.57 -45.13
CA ALA A 6 10.98 -16.85 -45.16
C ALA A 6 11.68 -16.18 -46.34
N ILE A 7 11.01 -16.08 -47.49
CA ILE A 7 11.51 -15.39 -48.69
C ILE A 7 11.51 -13.87 -48.46
N ASP A 8 10.46 -13.31 -47.88
CA ASP A 8 10.36 -11.88 -47.55
C ASP A 8 11.44 -11.49 -46.51
N SER A 9 11.69 -12.35 -45.51
CA SER A 9 12.79 -12.16 -44.55
C SER A 9 14.19 -12.17 -45.21
N LEU A 10 14.37 -12.94 -46.28
CA LEU A 10 15.61 -13.00 -47.07
C LEU A 10 15.77 -11.76 -47.97
N LEU A 11 14.67 -11.25 -48.54
CA LEU A 11 14.68 -10.04 -49.37
C LEU A 11 14.92 -8.77 -48.53
N ASP A 12 14.32 -8.68 -47.34
CA ASP A 12 14.56 -7.59 -46.38
C ASP A 12 16.02 -7.55 -45.90
N ALA A 13 16.71 -8.70 -45.86
CA ALA A 13 18.12 -8.79 -45.50
C ALA A 13 19.07 -8.24 -46.58
N VAL A 14 18.61 -8.06 -47.83
CA VAL A 14 19.41 -7.59 -48.98
C VAL A 14 19.29 -6.07 -49.20
N GLY A 15 18.40 -5.38 -48.48
CA GLY A 15 18.29 -3.92 -48.51
C GLY A 15 19.47 -3.20 -47.82
N PRO A 16 19.77 -1.94 -48.19
CA PRO A 16 20.82 -1.16 -47.54
C PRO A 16 20.51 -0.97 -46.05
N GLN A 17 21.34 -1.55 -45.19
CA GLN A 17 21.19 -1.45 -43.74
C GLN A 17 21.73 -0.11 -43.25
N ALA A 18 21.01 0.53 -42.31
CA ALA A 18 21.50 1.73 -41.65
C ALA A 18 22.86 1.44 -40.98
N GLU A 19 23.86 2.28 -41.28
CA GLU A 19 25.17 2.17 -40.65
C GLU A 19 25.06 2.51 -39.17
N LEU A 20 25.66 1.67 -38.32
CA LEU A 20 25.68 1.89 -36.88
C LEU A 20 27.10 2.24 -36.44
N PRO A 21 27.27 3.23 -35.54
CA PRO A 21 28.56 3.48 -34.90
C PRO A 21 29.12 2.23 -34.19
N PRO A 22 30.43 2.15 -33.90
CA PRO A 22 31.01 1.05 -33.13
C PRO A 22 30.35 0.89 -31.75
N CYS A 23 30.25 -0.35 -31.24
CA CYS A 23 29.49 -0.66 -30.02
C CYS A 23 29.85 0.17 -28.78
N HIS A 24 31.13 0.54 -28.62
CA HIS A 24 31.59 1.41 -27.53
C HIS A 24 31.05 2.84 -27.67
N VAL A 25 30.96 3.37 -28.89
CA VAL A 25 30.38 4.69 -29.20
C VAL A 25 28.88 4.69 -28.90
N ARG A 26 28.17 3.60 -29.20
CA ARG A 26 26.73 3.46 -28.87
C ARG A 26 26.49 3.60 -27.36
N ARG A 27 27.31 2.91 -26.55
CA ARG A 27 27.26 2.98 -25.09
C ARG A 27 27.59 4.39 -24.59
N GLU A 28 28.64 5.00 -25.13
CA GLU A 28 29.09 6.33 -24.74
C GLU A 28 28.03 7.40 -25.04
N LEU A 29 27.41 7.38 -26.22
CA LEU A 29 26.33 8.30 -26.58
C LEU A 29 25.15 8.20 -25.62
N ARG A 30 24.75 6.97 -25.25
CA ARG A 30 23.69 6.74 -24.27
C ARG A 30 24.07 7.28 -22.89
N GLU A 31 25.28 7.02 -22.43
CA GLU A 31 25.75 7.43 -21.09
C GLU A 31 25.93 8.94 -20.98
N ARG A 32 26.47 9.59 -22.02
CA ARG A 32 26.56 11.05 -22.11
C ARG A 32 25.20 11.72 -22.13
N ALA A 33 24.23 11.11 -22.79
CA ALA A 33 22.82 11.55 -22.75
C ALA A 33 22.09 11.21 -21.43
N ARG A 34 22.77 10.57 -20.46
CA ARG A 34 22.21 10.11 -19.17
C ARG A 34 20.98 9.22 -19.32
N LEU A 35 20.90 8.46 -20.42
CA LEU A 35 19.83 7.51 -20.68
C LEU A 35 20.19 6.14 -20.10
N SER A 36 19.25 5.53 -19.37
CA SER A 36 19.42 4.17 -18.89
C SER A 36 19.17 3.16 -20.02
N LYS A 37 19.79 1.99 -19.93
CA LYS A 37 19.52 0.87 -20.87
C LYS A 37 18.03 0.53 -20.93
N ALA A 38 17.32 0.63 -19.80
CA ALA A 38 15.89 0.36 -19.73
C ALA A 38 15.04 1.39 -20.49
N GLN A 39 15.42 2.66 -20.46
CA GLN A 39 14.72 3.73 -21.20
C GLN A 39 14.86 3.54 -22.71
N VAL A 40 16.08 3.29 -23.19
CA VAL A 40 16.35 3.06 -24.62
C VAL A 40 15.69 1.78 -25.11
N ALA A 41 15.79 0.69 -24.33
CA ALA A 41 15.17 -0.59 -24.69
C ALA A 41 13.65 -0.47 -24.79
N ARG A 42 13.00 0.25 -23.86
CA ARG A 42 11.55 0.51 -23.91
C ARG A 42 11.14 1.32 -25.13
N ALA A 43 11.89 2.38 -25.46
CA ALA A 43 11.61 3.22 -26.63
C ALA A 43 11.73 2.44 -27.96
N LEU A 44 12.61 1.44 -28.01
CA LEU A 44 12.84 0.59 -29.18
C LEU A 44 11.99 -0.70 -29.18
N GLY A 45 11.19 -0.94 -28.14
CA GLY A 45 10.36 -2.15 -28.01
C GLY A 45 11.14 -3.44 -27.77
N VAL A 46 12.36 -3.36 -27.20
CA VAL A 46 13.23 -4.51 -26.92
C VAL A 46 13.55 -4.64 -25.43
N SER A 47 14.20 -5.76 -25.04
CA SER A 47 14.63 -5.96 -23.65
C SER A 47 15.97 -5.25 -23.35
N PRO A 48 16.24 -4.86 -22.09
CA PRO A 48 17.52 -4.26 -21.70
C PRO A 48 18.74 -5.18 -21.93
N SER A 49 18.54 -6.50 -21.89
CA SER A 49 19.59 -7.48 -22.21
C SER A 49 19.90 -7.52 -23.70
N THR A 50 18.87 -7.38 -24.57
CA THR A 50 19.05 -7.23 -26.02
C THR A 50 19.86 -5.97 -26.34
N LEU A 51 19.54 -4.84 -25.71
CA LEU A 51 20.31 -3.60 -25.86
C LEU A 51 21.73 -3.74 -25.32
N SER A 52 21.92 -4.40 -24.18
CA SER A 52 23.27 -4.69 -23.67
C SER A 52 24.08 -5.56 -24.63
N GLY A 53 23.43 -6.49 -25.33
CA GLY A 53 24.04 -7.25 -26.41
C GLY A 53 24.53 -6.34 -27.55
N TRP A 54 23.76 -5.30 -27.89
CA TRP A 54 24.15 -4.36 -28.95
C TRP A 54 25.30 -3.43 -28.59
N GLU A 55 25.40 -3.06 -27.32
CA GLU A 55 26.50 -2.27 -26.76
C GLU A 55 27.76 -3.13 -26.49
N SER A 56 27.65 -4.46 -26.58
CA SER A 56 28.76 -5.41 -26.38
C SER A 56 29.20 -6.13 -27.66
N GLY A 57 28.67 -5.72 -28.84
CA GLY A 57 29.18 -6.17 -30.15
C GLY A 57 28.21 -6.99 -31.00
N ARG A 58 26.98 -7.27 -30.54
CA ARG A 58 25.91 -7.81 -31.39
C ARG A 58 25.28 -6.67 -32.20
N ASP A 59 24.75 -6.96 -33.38
CA ASP A 59 24.05 -5.94 -34.18
C ASP A 59 22.55 -6.23 -34.28
N PRO A 60 21.68 -5.20 -34.18
CA PRO A 60 20.26 -5.35 -34.50
C PRO A 60 20.05 -5.55 -36.01
N ALA A 61 18.93 -6.16 -36.36
CA ALA A 61 18.50 -6.41 -37.73
C ALA A 61 17.14 -5.75 -38.01
N GLY A 62 16.83 -5.57 -39.30
CA GLY A 62 15.53 -5.09 -39.78
C GLY A 62 15.13 -3.71 -39.25
N GLU A 63 13.83 -3.49 -39.06
CA GLU A 63 13.24 -2.21 -38.65
C GLU A 63 13.81 -1.66 -37.32
N ILE A 64 14.18 -2.55 -36.41
CA ILE A 64 14.76 -2.21 -35.11
C ILE A 64 16.14 -1.57 -35.27
N ARG A 65 16.93 -2.01 -36.27
CA ARG A 65 18.22 -1.42 -36.61
C ARG A 65 18.07 0.04 -37.02
N THR A 66 17.09 0.33 -37.87
CA THR A 66 16.81 1.68 -38.36
C THR A 66 16.36 2.62 -37.23
N LYS A 67 15.48 2.16 -36.35
CA LYS A 67 15.04 2.94 -35.17
C LYS A 67 16.20 3.22 -34.21
N TYR A 68 17.10 2.24 -34.04
CA TYR A 68 18.26 2.40 -33.18
C TYR A 68 19.30 3.36 -33.78
N ALA A 69 19.56 3.29 -35.09
CA ALA A 69 20.42 4.23 -35.80
C ALA A 69 19.89 5.67 -35.66
N TYR A 70 18.58 5.88 -35.91
CA TYR A 70 17.94 7.19 -35.77
C TYR A 70 18.09 7.79 -34.37
N LEU A 71 17.95 6.97 -33.32
CA LEU A 71 18.17 7.41 -31.94
C LEU A 71 19.64 7.85 -31.73
N LEU A 72 20.60 7.04 -32.18
CA LEU A 72 22.03 7.35 -31.99
C LEU A 72 22.46 8.60 -32.75
N ASP A 73 21.96 8.81 -33.97
CA ASP A 73 22.22 10.02 -34.75
C ASP A 73 21.63 11.27 -34.07
N GLY A 74 20.40 11.15 -33.54
CA GLY A 74 19.76 12.22 -32.78
C GLY A 74 20.51 12.58 -31.49
N LEU A 75 21.01 11.57 -30.76
CA LEU A 75 21.84 11.78 -29.57
C LEU A 75 23.18 12.44 -29.92
N ASN A 76 23.82 11.98 -30.98
CA ASN A 76 25.10 12.53 -31.43
C ASN A 76 24.95 14.01 -31.86
N ALA A 77 23.90 14.34 -32.61
CA ALA A 77 23.62 15.72 -33.01
C ALA A 77 23.36 16.64 -31.81
N LYS A 78 22.58 16.18 -30.82
CA LYS A 78 22.29 16.96 -29.61
C LYS A 78 23.52 17.19 -28.74
N LEU A 79 24.34 16.16 -28.55
CA LEU A 79 25.57 16.24 -27.75
C LEU A 79 26.67 17.06 -28.44
N ALA A 80 26.70 17.10 -29.78
CA ALA A 80 27.59 17.98 -30.53
C ALA A 80 27.22 19.46 -30.33
N THR A 81 25.93 19.82 -30.37
CA THR A 81 25.47 21.21 -30.15
C THR A 81 25.72 21.70 -28.71
N GLU A 82 25.64 20.82 -27.71
CA GLU A 82 25.95 21.18 -26.31
C GLU A 82 27.45 21.46 -26.08
N THR A 83 28.34 20.84 -26.87
CA THR A 83 29.79 21.02 -26.74
C THR A 83 30.25 22.37 -27.32
N GLU A 84 29.51 22.95 -28.27
CA GLU A 84 29.86 24.21 -28.94
C GLU A 84 29.44 25.47 -28.15
N THR A 85 28.66 25.31 -27.07
CA THR A 85 28.02 26.45 -26.35
C THR A 85 28.63 26.77 -24.98
N ALA A 86 29.79 26.21 -24.61
CA ALA A 86 30.40 26.43 -23.29
C ALA A 86 31.72 27.26 -23.38
N PRO A 87 31.82 28.45 -22.74
CA PRO A 87 33.08 29.18 -22.67
C PRO A 87 34.00 28.59 -21.58
N ALA A 88 35.28 28.50 -21.92
CA ALA A 88 36.36 27.97 -21.09
C ALA A 88 36.66 28.86 -19.87
N ALA A 89 36.77 28.25 -18.70
CA ALA A 89 37.44 28.81 -17.54
C ALA A 89 38.43 27.77 -16.98
N GLU A 90 39.65 28.24 -16.73
CA GLU A 90 40.89 27.48 -16.61
C GLU A 90 41.36 27.44 -15.14
N GLN A 91 41.42 26.22 -14.57
CA GLN A 91 42.37 25.70 -13.55
C GLN A 91 42.53 26.39 -12.15
N PRO A 92 43.22 25.80 -11.12
CA PRO A 92 44.03 24.57 -11.08
C PRO A 92 43.82 23.59 -9.90
N VAL A 93 44.57 22.48 -10.03
CA VAL A 93 44.79 21.28 -9.21
C VAL A 93 45.44 21.49 -7.82
N THR A 94 45.13 20.60 -6.85
CA THR A 94 46.08 20.07 -5.85
C THR A 94 45.69 18.67 -5.34
N SER A 95 46.66 17.76 -5.32
CA SER A 95 46.64 16.40 -4.74
C SER A 95 46.61 16.40 -3.20
N GLY A 96 46.08 15.33 -2.59
CA GLY A 96 46.32 15.03 -1.17
C GLY A 96 45.48 13.90 -0.55
N THR A 97 46.04 12.68 -0.59
CA THR A 97 46.13 11.66 0.48
C THR A 97 44.89 11.08 1.20
N ALA A 98 44.93 9.75 1.33
CA ALA A 98 44.02 8.87 2.04
C ALA A 98 43.89 9.14 3.55
N ALA A 99 42.69 8.91 4.10
CA ALA A 99 42.48 8.61 5.51
C ALA A 99 41.26 7.70 5.70
N THR A 100 41.54 6.53 6.25
CA THR A 100 40.61 5.54 6.80
C THR A 100 39.80 6.16 7.95
N VAL A 101 38.48 5.95 7.98
CA VAL A 101 37.65 6.28 9.16
C VAL A 101 36.74 5.10 9.49
N THR A 102 37.07 4.46 10.61
CA THR A 102 36.24 3.52 11.37
C THR A 102 35.09 4.28 12.03
N PRO A 103 33.83 3.79 12.04
CA PRO A 103 32.76 4.45 12.78
C PRO A 103 32.78 4.05 14.27
N LEU A 104 32.81 5.05 15.14
CA LEU A 104 32.55 4.93 16.58
C LEU A 104 31.04 4.91 16.84
N SER A 105 30.61 3.98 17.68
CA SER A 105 29.27 3.90 18.29
C SER A 105 29.02 5.04 19.29
N SER A 106 27.74 5.44 19.42
CA SER A 106 26.98 5.74 20.67
C SER A 106 25.74 6.59 20.35
N PRO A 107 24.75 6.74 21.26
CA PRO A 107 24.03 5.73 22.00
C PRO A 107 22.49 5.90 21.89
N ASP A 108 21.80 4.92 22.48
CA ASP A 108 20.38 4.80 22.76
C ASP A 108 19.79 6.00 23.54
N LEU A 109 18.61 6.47 23.09
CA LEU A 109 17.61 7.18 23.91
C LEU A 109 16.21 6.77 23.41
N GLY A 110 15.46 6.11 24.27
CA GLY A 110 14.05 5.77 24.08
C GLY A 110 13.10 6.95 24.37
N GLN A 111 11.79 6.64 24.19
CA GLN A 111 10.56 7.46 24.32
C GLN A 111 10.13 8.11 22.98
N ASP A 112 8.90 7.98 22.46
CA ASP A 112 7.61 7.44 22.93
C ASP A 112 6.72 7.03 21.74
N GLU A 113 5.67 6.23 22.03
CA GLU A 113 4.57 5.88 21.13
C GLU A 113 3.71 7.11 20.77
N ASP A 114 3.57 7.46 19.48
CA ASP A 114 2.26 7.72 18.85
C ASP A 114 2.40 7.86 17.32
N GLY A 115 1.35 7.48 16.60
CA GLY A 115 1.30 7.57 15.15
C GLY A 115 1.02 8.98 14.65
N ASP A 116 2.06 9.79 14.46
CA ASP A 116 2.20 10.78 13.38
C ASP A 116 3.66 11.26 13.36
N ASP A 117 4.36 11.15 12.22
CA ASP A 117 5.80 11.46 12.09
C ASP A 117 6.04 12.99 12.13
N VAL A 118 5.76 13.63 13.28
CA VAL A 118 5.88 15.08 13.51
C VAL A 118 6.84 15.36 14.67
N GLU A 119 8.04 15.82 14.34
CA GLU A 119 9.06 16.26 15.30
C GLU A 119 8.95 17.78 15.55
N LEU A 120 8.94 18.22 16.80
CA LEU A 120 8.98 19.65 17.15
C LEU A 120 10.42 20.15 17.20
N LEU A 121 10.72 21.20 16.45
CA LEU A 121 12.06 21.78 16.36
C LEU A 121 12.31 22.76 17.52
N VAL A 122 13.45 22.59 18.20
CA VAL A 122 13.90 23.48 19.29
C VAL A 122 14.18 24.91 18.81
N ALA A 123 14.56 25.07 17.54
CA ALA A 123 14.68 26.35 16.86
C ALA A 123 14.01 26.25 15.48
N PRO A 124 13.25 27.27 15.05
CA PRO A 124 12.48 27.18 13.82
C PRO A 124 13.40 27.20 12.59
N GLU A 125 13.17 26.27 11.67
CA GLU A 125 13.93 26.10 10.42
C GLU A 125 13.09 26.52 9.21
N PRO A 126 13.69 26.91 8.08
CA PRO A 126 12.93 27.35 6.91
C PRO A 126 12.06 26.23 6.34
N CYS A 127 10.75 26.47 6.25
CA CYS A 127 9.76 25.58 5.69
C CYS A 127 10.11 25.20 4.24
N VAL A 128 10.09 23.93 3.89
CA VAL A 128 10.38 23.46 2.52
C VAL A 128 9.35 23.88 1.47
N LEU A 129 8.16 24.34 1.90
CA LEU A 129 7.08 24.77 1.01
C LEU A 129 7.06 26.28 0.76
N CYS A 130 7.37 27.11 1.77
CA CYS A 130 7.27 28.57 1.68
C CYS A 130 8.52 29.34 2.14
N GLY A 131 9.53 28.66 2.69
CA GLY A 131 10.78 29.26 3.18
C GLY A 131 10.68 30.00 4.52
N HIS A 132 9.50 30.10 5.13
CA HIS A 132 9.31 30.77 6.42
C HIS A 132 9.64 29.86 7.62
N PRO A 133 10.02 30.42 8.79
CA PRO A 133 10.41 29.63 9.94
C PRO A 133 9.26 28.72 10.43
N ALA A 134 9.46 27.40 10.35
CA ALA A 134 8.55 26.37 10.84
C ALA A 134 9.12 25.72 12.12
N GLY A 135 8.25 25.52 13.12
CA GLY A 135 8.61 24.88 14.38
C GLY A 135 8.43 23.36 14.36
N GLN A 136 8.05 22.78 13.22
CA GLN A 136 7.78 21.35 13.08
C GLN A 136 8.58 20.76 11.91
N ARG A 137 8.97 19.50 12.04
CA ARG A 137 9.66 18.69 11.04
C ARG A 137 8.85 17.41 10.81
N VAL A 138 8.49 17.17 9.56
CA VAL A 138 7.70 16.00 9.17
C VAL A 138 8.51 15.21 8.17
N ALA A 139 8.75 13.92 8.46
CA ALA A 139 9.59 13.05 7.64
C ALA A 139 10.97 13.65 7.27
N GLY A 140 11.58 14.39 8.19
CA GLY A 140 12.92 14.99 8.01
C GLY A 140 12.94 16.38 7.36
N PHE A 141 11.79 16.96 7.01
CA PHE A 141 11.70 18.30 6.40
C PHE A 141 10.96 19.28 7.31
N ALA A 142 11.55 20.45 7.56
CA ALA A 142 10.87 21.52 8.30
C ALA A 142 9.65 22.01 7.50
N GLN A 143 8.44 21.94 8.07
CA GLN A 143 7.21 22.41 7.45
C GLN A 143 6.08 22.67 8.45
N HIS A 144 5.08 23.47 8.08
CA HIS A 144 3.88 23.66 8.90
C HIS A 144 2.93 22.46 8.83
N LEU A 145 2.16 22.24 9.90
CA LEU A 145 1.17 21.16 9.97
C LEU A 145 -0.10 21.43 9.15
N THR A 146 -0.44 22.71 8.95
CA THR A 146 -1.56 23.08 8.09
C THR A 146 -1.10 23.89 6.88
N PRO A 147 -1.66 23.66 5.69
CA PRO A 147 -1.36 24.46 4.51
C PRO A 147 -1.74 25.95 4.64
N ALA A 148 -2.62 26.30 5.58
CA ALA A 148 -3.02 27.67 5.84
C ALA A 148 -1.89 28.52 6.43
N ASP A 149 -0.97 27.88 7.17
CA ASP A 149 0.18 28.52 7.81
C ASP A 149 1.31 28.81 6.81
N CYS A 150 1.28 28.20 5.63
CA CYS A 150 2.17 28.52 4.51
C CYS A 150 1.76 29.79 3.73
N ARG A 151 0.75 30.54 4.18
CA ARG A 151 0.31 31.76 3.51
C ARG A 151 1.17 32.95 3.93
N PRO A 152 1.52 33.86 3.00
CA PRO A 152 2.22 35.08 3.36
C PRO A 152 1.32 35.93 4.26
N THR A 153 1.71 36.11 5.51
CA THR A 153 1.09 37.09 6.41
C THR A 153 1.31 38.46 5.78
N ALA A 154 0.25 39.04 5.21
CA ALA A 154 0.26 40.46 4.87
C ALA A 154 0.57 41.23 6.15
N THR A 155 1.68 41.97 6.15
CA THR A 155 2.15 42.82 7.24
C THR A 155 1.02 43.73 7.70
N GLY A 156 0.36 43.36 8.80
CA GLY A 156 -0.62 44.20 9.48
C GLY A 156 0.11 45.32 10.19
N ALA A 157 -0.23 46.56 9.85
CA ALA A 157 0.18 47.76 10.57
C ALA A 157 -0.22 47.67 12.07
N PRO A 158 0.57 48.26 12.98
CA PRO A 158 0.44 48.01 14.42
C PRO A 158 -0.85 48.61 15.02
N ALA A 159 -1.47 47.83 15.90
CA ALA A 159 -2.62 48.22 16.70
C ALA A 159 -2.24 49.21 17.81
N ALA A 160 -3.06 50.25 17.99
CA ALA A 160 -2.99 51.19 19.12
C ALA A 160 -3.81 50.68 20.33
N PRO A 161 -3.45 51.05 21.58
CA PRO A 161 -4.02 50.52 22.82
C PRO A 161 -5.28 51.28 23.31
N PRO A 162 -5.98 50.80 24.37
CA PRO A 162 -7.39 51.11 24.63
C PRO A 162 -7.62 52.17 25.73
N ALA A 163 -8.77 52.86 25.69
CA ALA A 163 -9.47 53.41 26.88
C ALA A 163 -10.83 54.09 26.55
N GLY A 164 -11.86 53.82 27.37
CA GLY A 164 -12.82 54.83 27.88
C GLY A 164 -14.13 55.12 27.11
N GLN A 165 -15.27 54.79 27.72
CA GLN A 165 -16.54 55.56 27.61
C GLN A 165 -16.50 56.79 28.56
N PRO A 166 -17.45 57.77 28.58
CA PRO A 166 -18.61 58.06 27.72
C PRO A 166 -18.72 59.55 27.26
N THR A 167 -19.66 59.89 26.36
CA THR A 167 -20.71 60.95 26.50
C THR A 167 -21.24 61.50 25.16
N ALA A 168 -22.58 61.62 25.14
CA ALA A 168 -23.49 62.47 24.37
C ALA A 168 -22.94 63.44 23.29
N HIS A 169 -23.59 63.46 22.11
CA HIS A 169 -24.52 64.54 21.68
C HIS A 169 -24.79 64.53 20.15
N THR A 170 -26.08 64.34 19.82
CA THR A 170 -26.89 65.06 18.81
C THR A 170 -26.50 65.11 17.32
N SER A 171 -27.44 64.56 16.52
CA SER A 171 -28.13 65.21 15.39
C SER A 171 -27.41 65.27 14.03
N LYS A 172 -27.93 64.52 13.03
CA LYS A 172 -29.04 64.95 12.13
C LYS A 172 -29.23 63.93 10.99
N THR A 173 -30.45 63.40 10.89
CA THR A 173 -31.06 62.88 9.65
C THR A 173 -31.48 64.07 8.78
N PRO A 174 -31.55 63.97 7.43
CA PRO A 174 -32.77 63.50 6.75
C PRO A 174 -32.49 62.48 5.61
N LEU A 175 -33.28 61.39 5.50
CA LEU A 175 -34.43 61.21 4.60
C LEU A 175 -34.09 61.37 3.10
N ARG A 176 -33.96 60.28 2.32
CA ARG A 176 -35.02 59.41 1.72
C ARG A 176 -35.45 59.92 0.34
N THR A 177 -35.17 59.12 -0.70
CA THR A 177 -36.14 58.87 -1.79
C THR A 177 -35.82 57.59 -2.55
N THR A 178 -36.86 56.82 -2.79
CA THR A 178 -36.90 55.51 -3.46
C THR A 178 -37.41 55.61 -4.91
N ARG A 179 -36.91 54.67 -5.74
CA ARG A 179 -37.49 54.06 -6.99
C ARG A 179 -37.37 54.83 -8.32
N PRO A 180 -37.48 54.16 -9.51
CA PRO A 180 -37.38 52.72 -9.83
C PRO A 180 -36.55 52.35 -11.11
N ALA A 181 -36.41 51.03 -11.33
CA ALA A 181 -35.99 50.23 -12.48
C ALA A 181 -35.72 50.86 -13.87
N ARG A 182 -34.64 50.38 -14.53
CA ARG A 182 -34.61 50.18 -16.00
C ARG A 182 -33.74 48.98 -16.39
N ALA A 183 -34.32 48.14 -17.25
CA ALA A 183 -33.68 46.99 -17.88
C ALA A 183 -32.62 47.42 -18.91
N THR A 184 -31.51 46.69 -18.97
CA THR A 184 -30.68 46.56 -20.17
C THR A 184 -30.12 45.14 -20.26
N GLN A 185 -30.64 44.40 -21.24
CA GLN A 185 -30.04 43.19 -21.76
C GLN A 185 -28.62 43.49 -22.28
N ARG A 186 -27.65 42.62 -21.97
CA ARG A 186 -26.43 42.52 -22.76
C ARG A 186 -25.83 41.11 -22.68
N SER A 187 -26.04 40.39 -23.79
CA SER A 187 -25.17 39.41 -24.44
C SER A 187 -24.37 38.40 -23.60
N LYS A 188 -24.80 37.13 -23.71
CA LYS A 188 -24.04 35.91 -23.42
C LYS A 188 -22.71 35.89 -24.19
N GLY A 189 -21.59 35.83 -23.47
CA GLY A 189 -20.31 35.32 -23.97
C GLY A 189 -20.23 33.81 -23.74
N PRO A 190 -19.43 33.06 -24.53
CA PRO A 190 -19.49 31.61 -24.56
C PRO A 190 -19.02 31.02 -23.23
N ALA A 191 -19.70 29.95 -22.85
CA ALA A 191 -19.42 29.15 -21.68
C ALA A 191 -17.92 28.84 -21.61
N ARG A 192 -17.28 29.28 -20.53
CA ARG A 192 -16.10 28.60 -20.01
C ARG A 192 -16.49 27.14 -19.94
N HIS A 193 -15.76 26.28 -20.64
CA HIS A 193 -15.81 24.84 -20.43
C HIS A 193 -15.80 24.64 -18.91
N ALA A 194 -16.96 24.23 -18.37
CA ALA A 194 -17.04 23.78 -17.01
C ALA A 194 -15.97 22.71 -16.91
N PHE A 195 -14.98 22.94 -16.06
CA PHE A 195 -14.07 21.90 -15.65
C PHE A 195 -14.97 20.83 -15.04
N GLN A 196 -15.27 19.80 -15.83
CA GLN A 196 -16.08 18.68 -15.40
C GLN A 196 -15.27 18.08 -14.27
N GLU A 197 -15.75 18.21 -13.02
CA GLU A 197 -15.14 17.56 -11.87
C GLU A 197 -14.93 16.10 -12.26
N THR A 198 -13.67 15.69 -12.35
CA THR A 198 -13.31 14.31 -12.63
C THR A 198 -13.94 13.48 -11.50
N SER A 199 -14.92 12.64 -11.84
CA SER A 199 -15.55 11.68 -10.94
C SER A 199 -14.49 11.05 -10.03
N GLY A 200 -14.65 11.18 -8.72
CA GLY A 200 -13.72 10.63 -7.76
C GLY A 200 -13.73 9.09 -7.78
N PRO A 201 -12.76 8.42 -7.15
CA PRO A 201 -12.73 6.95 -7.10
C PRO A 201 -14.01 6.29 -6.55
N VAL A 202 -14.69 6.93 -5.59
CA VAL A 202 -15.97 6.43 -5.02
C VAL A 202 -17.10 6.51 -6.05
N ASP A 203 -17.05 7.48 -6.96
CA ASP A 203 -18.05 7.64 -8.01
C ASP A 203 -18.00 6.47 -9.00
N LEU A 204 -16.85 5.82 -9.21
CA LEU A 204 -16.75 4.63 -10.07
C LEU A 204 -17.58 3.45 -9.54
N ILE A 205 -17.59 3.23 -8.22
CA ILE A 205 -18.39 2.16 -7.59
C ILE A 205 -19.87 2.51 -7.75
N ARG A 206 -20.24 3.76 -7.45
CA ARG A 206 -21.61 4.25 -7.57
C ARG A 206 -22.12 4.14 -9.02
N GLU A 207 -21.36 4.63 -9.99
CA GLU A 207 -21.69 4.57 -11.42
C GLU A 207 -21.84 3.13 -11.90
N ALA A 208 -20.94 2.22 -11.47
CA ALA A 208 -21.04 0.80 -11.81
C ALA A 208 -22.34 0.17 -11.29
N VAL A 209 -22.71 0.46 -10.04
CA VAL A 209 -23.94 -0.06 -9.41
C VAL A 209 -25.18 0.49 -10.10
N GLN A 210 -25.24 1.81 -10.33
CA GLN A 210 -26.36 2.45 -11.03
C GLN A 210 -26.51 1.93 -12.46
N GLY A 211 -25.39 1.76 -13.18
CA GLY A 211 -25.39 1.20 -14.52
C GLY A 211 -25.92 -0.23 -14.55
N ALA A 212 -25.48 -1.09 -13.63
CA ALA A 212 -25.95 -2.47 -13.56
C ALA A 212 -27.43 -2.57 -13.19
N LEU A 213 -27.89 -1.76 -12.23
CA LEU A 213 -29.32 -1.69 -11.89
C LEU A 213 -30.17 -1.23 -13.06
N ALA A 214 -29.71 -0.22 -13.82
CA ALA A 214 -30.42 0.25 -15.01
C ALA A 214 -30.47 -0.82 -16.11
N GLU A 215 -29.34 -1.50 -16.39
CA GLU A 215 -29.25 -2.57 -17.40
C GLU A 215 -30.19 -3.74 -17.07
N HIS A 216 -30.29 -4.11 -15.79
CA HIS A 216 -31.16 -5.17 -15.30
C HIS A 216 -32.54 -4.68 -14.84
N ARG A 217 -32.95 -3.47 -15.23
CA ARG A 217 -34.29 -2.89 -14.96
C ARG A 217 -34.70 -2.92 -13.48
N GLY A 218 -33.73 -2.75 -12.58
CA GLY A 218 -33.92 -2.76 -11.13
C GLY A 218 -33.94 -4.15 -10.49
N ASP A 219 -33.67 -5.22 -11.24
CA ASP A 219 -33.48 -6.56 -10.67
C ASP A 219 -32.16 -6.60 -9.87
N VAL A 220 -32.31 -6.55 -8.54
CA VAL A 220 -31.24 -6.50 -7.55
C VAL A 220 -30.34 -7.73 -7.62
N ASP A 221 -30.92 -8.92 -7.77
CA ASP A 221 -30.16 -10.17 -7.74
C ASP A 221 -29.38 -10.34 -9.06
N ALA A 222 -30.01 -10.04 -10.19
CA ALA A 222 -29.35 -10.07 -11.49
C ALA A 222 -28.22 -9.02 -11.59
N ALA A 223 -28.47 -7.79 -11.14
CA ALA A 223 -27.47 -6.72 -11.10
C ALA A 223 -26.28 -7.09 -10.20
N THR A 224 -26.55 -7.62 -9.01
CA THR A 224 -25.50 -8.09 -8.09
C THR A 224 -24.67 -9.20 -8.73
N ALA A 225 -25.30 -10.19 -9.36
CA ALA A 225 -24.59 -11.28 -10.02
C ALA A 225 -23.70 -10.79 -11.18
N ALA A 226 -24.14 -9.80 -11.95
CA ALA A 226 -23.37 -9.18 -13.02
C ALA A 226 -22.15 -8.41 -12.46
N LEU A 227 -22.38 -7.59 -11.43
CA LEU A 227 -21.32 -6.82 -10.75
C LEU A 227 -20.26 -7.73 -10.11
N VAL A 228 -20.69 -8.80 -9.43
CA VAL A 228 -19.77 -9.77 -8.83
C VAL A 228 -18.89 -10.44 -9.88
N LYS A 229 -19.39 -10.69 -11.11
CA LYS A 229 -18.57 -11.21 -12.21
C LYS A 229 -17.53 -10.19 -12.70
N ARG A 230 -17.86 -8.89 -12.68
CA ARG A 230 -16.99 -7.79 -13.11
C ARG A 230 -16.10 -7.20 -11.99
N ALA A 231 -16.23 -7.72 -10.76
CA ALA A 231 -15.52 -7.19 -9.59
C ALA A 231 -13.99 -7.13 -9.73
N ILE A 232 -13.34 -8.09 -10.42
CA ILE A 232 -11.88 -8.07 -10.63
C ILE A 232 -11.46 -6.92 -11.57
N PRO A 233 -11.95 -6.84 -12.81
CA PRO A 233 -11.57 -5.74 -13.70
C PRO A 233 -11.98 -4.37 -13.14
N ASP A 234 -13.11 -4.28 -12.42
CA ASP A 234 -13.51 -3.02 -11.78
C ASP A 234 -12.60 -2.66 -10.60
N ALA A 235 -12.14 -3.63 -9.80
CA ALA A 235 -11.15 -3.39 -8.75
C ALA A 235 -9.81 -2.92 -9.32
N MET A 236 -9.35 -3.50 -10.43
CA MET A 236 -8.13 -3.05 -11.11
C MET A 236 -8.29 -1.63 -11.66
N ARG A 237 -9.44 -1.32 -12.29
CA ARG A 237 -9.74 0.04 -12.75
C ARG A 237 -9.75 1.04 -11.58
N LEU A 238 -10.37 0.68 -10.46
CA LEU A 238 -10.38 1.52 -9.26
C LEU A 238 -8.97 1.71 -8.70
N LEU A 239 -8.15 0.66 -8.68
CA LEU A 239 -6.75 0.76 -8.27
C LEU A 239 -5.96 1.73 -9.16
N ASP A 240 -6.10 1.64 -10.48
CA ASP A 240 -5.41 2.54 -11.41
C ASP A 240 -5.84 4.00 -11.22
N GLU A 241 -7.14 4.24 -11.05
CA GLU A 241 -7.69 5.58 -10.82
C GLU A 241 -7.21 6.18 -9.50
N THR A 242 -7.22 5.40 -8.41
CA THR A 242 -6.75 5.86 -7.09
C THR A 242 -5.25 6.11 -7.05
N ARG A 243 -4.49 5.51 -7.99
CA ARG A 243 -3.03 5.67 -8.11
C ARG A 243 -2.61 6.78 -9.07
N LYS A 244 -3.53 7.47 -9.76
CA LYS A 244 -3.16 8.65 -10.56
C LYS A 244 -2.47 9.69 -9.67
N GLY A 245 -1.25 10.06 -10.04
CA GLY A 245 -0.40 10.97 -9.25
C GLY A 245 0.24 10.35 -8.00
N ALA A 246 0.22 9.02 -7.84
CA ALA A 246 0.95 8.35 -6.77
C ALA A 246 2.47 8.48 -6.96
N ARG A 247 3.20 8.59 -5.84
CA ARG A 247 4.66 8.73 -5.84
C ARG A 247 5.39 7.51 -6.37
N TYR A 248 4.83 6.32 -6.17
CA TYR A 248 5.45 5.05 -6.49
C TYR A 248 4.71 4.34 -7.61
N ASP A 249 5.48 3.83 -8.58
CA ASP A 249 4.94 2.91 -9.57
C ASP A 249 4.89 1.48 -9.03
N VAL A 250 3.95 0.69 -9.51
CA VAL A 250 3.77 -0.71 -9.12
C VAL A 250 4.39 -1.57 -10.20
N ILE A 251 5.45 -2.29 -9.83
CA ILE A 251 5.95 -3.35 -10.70
C ILE A 251 4.94 -4.48 -10.64
N ALA A 252 4.14 -4.60 -11.69
CA ALA A 252 3.08 -5.59 -11.77
C ALA A 252 3.58 -7.03 -11.91
N HIS A 253 4.75 -7.22 -12.54
CA HIS A 253 5.34 -8.53 -12.82
C HIS A 253 6.83 -8.52 -12.49
N PRO A 254 7.20 -8.46 -11.19
CA PRO A 254 8.60 -8.53 -10.80
C PRO A 254 9.13 -9.96 -11.01
N TRP A 255 10.46 -10.09 -10.99
CA TRP A 255 11.06 -11.41 -10.80
C TRP A 255 10.67 -11.96 -9.42
N ILE A 256 10.33 -13.25 -9.37
CA ILE A 256 9.82 -13.92 -8.16
C ILE A 256 10.78 -15.03 -7.75
N PRO A 257 11.26 -15.02 -6.47
CA PRO A 257 12.04 -16.11 -5.89
C PRO A 257 11.33 -17.47 -5.97
N ASP A 258 12.10 -18.55 -6.04
CA ASP A 258 11.53 -19.90 -6.18
C ASP A 258 10.67 -20.34 -4.97
N ILE A 259 10.93 -19.78 -3.79
CA ILE A 259 10.13 -20.01 -2.57
C ILE A 259 8.69 -19.51 -2.70
N LEU A 260 8.43 -18.55 -3.60
CA LEU A 260 7.11 -17.96 -3.88
C LEU A 260 6.43 -18.60 -5.09
N LYS A 261 7.05 -19.63 -5.69
CA LYS A 261 6.49 -20.40 -6.80
C LYS A 261 5.97 -21.73 -6.27
N LYS A 262 4.81 -22.14 -6.78
CA LYS A 262 4.31 -23.49 -6.51
C LYS A 262 5.25 -24.53 -7.10
N GLN A 263 5.59 -25.53 -6.30
CA GLN A 263 6.46 -26.64 -6.74
C GLN A 263 5.72 -27.62 -7.67
N THR A 264 4.39 -27.65 -7.62
CA THR A 264 3.55 -28.44 -8.52
C THR A 264 2.28 -27.67 -8.89
N ALA A 265 1.60 -28.05 -9.97
CA ALA A 265 0.38 -27.36 -10.44
C ALA A 265 -0.76 -27.29 -9.39
N ARG A 266 -0.77 -28.20 -8.41
CA ARG A 266 -1.73 -28.24 -7.29
C ARG A 266 -1.07 -28.06 -5.92
N GLY A 267 0.24 -27.84 -5.88
CA GLY A 267 1.00 -27.70 -4.64
C GLY A 267 0.93 -26.28 -4.09
N ALA A 268 1.29 -26.13 -2.81
CA ALA A 268 1.58 -24.83 -2.24
C ALA A 268 2.99 -24.36 -2.65
N ASP A 269 3.21 -23.06 -2.55
CA ASP A 269 4.55 -22.48 -2.42
C ASP A 269 5.12 -22.76 -1.01
N GLN A 270 6.31 -22.21 -0.70
CA GLN A 270 6.98 -22.47 0.58
C GLN A 270 6.58 -21.48 1.68
N ILE A 271 5.68 -20.53 1.40
CA ILE A 271 5.35 -19.46 2.34
C ILE A 271 4.30 -19.91 3.35
N TRP A 272 4.65 -19.77 4.62
CA TRP A 272 3.78 -20.02 5.74
C TRP A 272 3.04 -18.74 6.15
N GLU A 273 1.74 -18.68 5.87
CA GLU A 273 0.90 -17.51 6.17
C GLU A 273 0.48 -17.41 7.65
N ALA A 274 0.79 -18.41 8.49
CA ALA A 274 0.38 -18.44 9.90
C ALA A 274 -1.14 -18.38 10.12
N ARG A 275 -1.90 -19.16 9.35
CA ARG A 275 -3.38 -19.18 9.44
C ARG A 275 -3.86 -19.66 10.83
N PRO A 276 -4.67 -18.87 11.55
CA PRO A 276 -5.27 -19.27 12.81
C PRO A 276 -6.21 -20.45 12.64
N LYS A 277 -5.95 -21.51 13.41
CA LYS A 277 -6.82 -22.67 13.59
C LYS A 277 -6.56 -23.22 14.98
N TRP A 278 -7.09 -22.52 15.97
CA TRP A 278 -6.85 -22.85 17.37
C TRP A 278 -8.15 -22.88 18.15
N THR A 279 -8.29 -23.89 19.00
CA THR A 279 -9.36 -24.01 19.99
C THR A 279 -8.68 -24.32 21.32
N ARG A 280 -9.05 -23.57 22.36
CA ARG A 280 -8.58 -23.78 23.72
C ARG A 280 -8.87 -25.21 24.16
N HIS A 281 -7.86 -25.90 24.68
CA HIS A 281 -7.96 -27.28 25.13
C HIS A 281 -8.83 -27.42 26.39
N GLU A 282 -8.59 -26.56 27.39
CA GLU A 282 -9.29 -26.58 28.66
C GLU A 282 -10.02 -25.27 28.90
N LEU A 283 -11.34 -25.34 29.07
CA LEU A 283 -12.15 -24.17 29.42
C LEU A 283 -12.01 -23.85 30.91
N PRO A 284 -12.24 -22.58 31.32
CA PRO A 284 -12.40 -22.26 32.73
C PRO A 284 -13.49 -23.15 33.37
N PRO A 285 -13.35 -23.56 34.65
CA PRO A 285 -14.34 -24.41 35.32
C PRO A 285 -15.76 -23.84 35.26
N GLY A 286 -16.75 -24.74 35.20
CA GLY A 286 -18.17 -24.42 35.13
C GLY A 286 -18.74 -24.25 33.72
N ARG A 287 -20.03 -23.96 33.67
CA ARG A 287 -20.80 -23.83 32.43
C ARG A 287 -20.80 -22.38 31.95
N HIS A 288 -20.26 -22.15 30.74
CA HIS A 288 -20.06 -20.82 30.18
C HIS A 288 -20.86 -20.60 28.89
N GLN A 289 -21.38 -19.40 28.72
CA GLN A 289 -21.88 -18.95 27.43
C GLN A 289 -20.72 -18.40 26.59
N VAL A 290 -20.47 -19.04 25.45
CA VAL A 290 -19.46 -18.62 24.48
C VAL A 290 -20.13 -17.82 23.38
N THR A 291 -19.59 -16.64 23.09
CA THR A 291 -20.03 -15.80 21.96
C THR A 291 -19.04 -15.91 20.82
N ALA A 292 -19.51 -16.30 19.64
CA ALA A 292 -18.74 -16.27 18.41
C ALA A 292 -18.89 -14.89 17.74
N LEU A 293 -17.77 -14.18 17.58
CA LEU A 293 -17.67 -12.86 16.97
C LEU A 293 -17.13 -12.98 15.53
N ASP A 294 -17.74 -12.21 14.62
CA ASP A 294 -17.31 -12.06 13.23
C ASP A 294 -16.67 -10.68 13.05
N ILE A 295 -15.39 -10.65 12.67
CA ILE A 295 -14.63 -9.43 12.41
C ILE A 295 -14.97 -8.91 11.02
N ASN A 296 -15.54 -7.71 10.96
CA ASN A 296 -15.97 -7.11 9.71
C ASN A 296 -14.78 -6.76 8.80
N GLY A 297 -14.88 -7.14 7.52
CA GLY A 297 -13.98 -6.63 6.49
C GLY A 297 -12.51 -7.00 6.69
N ALA A 298 -12.19 -8.19 7.19
CA ALA A 298 -10.81 -8.59 7.52
C ALA A 298 -9.80 -8.32 6.40
N TYR A 299 -10.10 -8.72 5.15
CA TYR A 299 -9.23 -8.42 4.00
C TYR A 299 -9.18 -6.93 3.64
N LEU A 300 -10.28 -6.19 3.79
CA LEU A 300 -10.32 -4.76 3.55
C LEU A 300 -9.42 -4.02 4.55
N SER A 301 -9.45 -4.41 5.83
CA SER A 301 -8.51 -3.91 6.85
C SER A 301 -7.07 -4.28 6.52
N ALA A 302 -6.83 -5.50 6.05
CA ALA A 302 -5.51 -6.02 5.77
C ALA A 302 -4.82 -5.39 4.54
N LEU A 303 -5.57 -4.68 3.67
CA LEU A 303 -4.97 -3.86 2.61
C LEU A 303 -4.05 -2.76 3.16
N LYS A 304 -4.22 -2.38 4.43
CA LYS A 304 -3.30 -1.53 5.17
C LYS A 304 -2.16 -2.38 5.74
N THR A 305 -1.22 -2.74 4.86
CA THR A 305 -0.01 -3.52 5.20
C THR A 305 1.19 -2.99 4.42
N HIS A 306 2.39 -3.22 4.94
CA HIS A 306 3.62 -2.79 4.28
C HIS A 306 3.87 -3.65 3.04
N LEU A 307 3.69 -3.09 1.85
CA LEU A 307 3.87 -3.82 0.60
C LEU A 307 5.22 -3.48 -0.07
N PRO A 308 5.96 -4.48 -0.55
CA PRO A 308 7.19 -4.27 -1.30
C PRO A 308 6.91 -3.54 -2.62
N LEU A 309 7.61 -2.42 -2.86
CA LEU A 309 7.43 -1.58 -4.03
C LEU A 309 7.99 -2.23 -5.31
N GLY A 310 9.17 -2.81 -5.18
CA GLY A 310 9.94 -3.36 -6.29
C GLY A 310 10.23 -4.87 -6.17
N GLN A 311 11.15 -5.33 -7.01
CA GLN A 311 11.68 -6.70 -6.96
C GLN A 311 12.30 -6.99 -5.60
N LEU A 312 12.03 -8.18 -5.06
CA LEU A 312 12.61 -8.64 -3.81
C LEU A 312 14.09 -8.96 -4.00
N GLU A 313 14.92 -8.44 -3.11
CA GLU A 313 16.35 -8.70 -3.05
C GLU A 313 16.64 -9.67 -1.91
N HIS A 314 17.52 -10.63 -2.18
CA HIS A 314 17.97 -11.60 -1.19
C HIS A 314 19.01 -11.00 -0.27
N SER A 315 18.92 -11.28 1.02
CA SER A 315 19.89 -10.88 2.03
C SER A 315 20.00 -11.93 3.14
N THR A 316 21.21 -12.11 3.68
CA THR A 316 21.51 -13.01 4.81
C THR A 316 22.22 -12.26 5.93
N GLY A 317 22.04 -12.70 7.18
CA GLY A 317 22.78 -12.17 8.34
C GLY A 317 22.50 -10.71 8.72
N LEU A 318 21.44 -10.09 8.18
CA LEU A 318 21.00 -8.74 8.54
C LEU A 318 19.88 -8.79 9.59
N ALA A 319 19.88 -7.81 10.49
CA ALA A 319 18.74 -7.56 11.37
C ALA A 319 17.50 -7.12 10.58
N HIS A 320 16.33 -7.17 11.23
CA HIS A 320 15.07 -6.71 10.63
C HIS A 320 15.14 -5.22 10.28
N ASP A 321 14.84 -4.87 9.02
CA ASP A 321 14.72 -3.49 8.55
C ASP A 321 13.24 -3.10 8.39
N ARG A 322 12.78 -2.21 9.26
CA ARG A 322 11.39 -1.72 9.30
C ARG A 322 10.96 -0.97 8.03
N ARG A 323 11.89 -0.50 7.19
CA ARG A 323 11.61 0.19 5.91
C ARG A 323 11.46 -0.78 4.74
N ARG A 324 11.73 -2.06 4.96
CA ARG A 324 11.61 -3.11 3.95
C ARG A 324 10.46 -4.05 4.31
N SER A 325 9.96 -4.75 3.29
CA SER A 325 8.92 -5.77 3.45
C SER A 325 9.14 -6.89 2.44
N GLY A 326 8.65 -8.08 2.78
CA GLY A 326 8.76 -9.27 1.96
C GLY A 326 8.56 -10.53 2.79
N VAL A 327 9.44 -11.51 2.58
CA VAL A 327 9.40 -12.82 3.25
C VAL A 327 10.75 -13.14 3.90
N HIS A 328 10.70 -13.88 5.01
CA HIS A 328 11.83 -14.11 5.90
C HIS A 328 11.87 -15.57 6.32
N LEU A 329 13.04 -16.22 6.18
CA LEU A 329 13.26 -17.53 6.79
C LEU A 329 13.64 -17.30 8.25
N ILE A 330 12.81 -17.81 9.15
CA ILE A 330 13.03 -17.65 10.59
C ILE A 330 13.05 -18.99 11.31
N THR A 331 13.78 -19.07 12.41
CA THR A 331 13.44 -20.01 13.49
C THR A 331 12.47 -19.27 14.43
N PRO A 332 11.21 -19.71 14.55
CA PRO A 332 10.25 -19.09 15.45
C PRO A 332 10.64 -19.40 16.91
N PRO A 333 10.32 -18.51 17.86
CA PRO A 333 10.53 -18.79 19.28
C PRO A 333 9.60 -19.91 19.76
N GLU A 334 9.93 -20.50 20.89
CA GLU A 334 9.02 -21.37 21.63
C GLU A 334 7.79 -20.57 22.09
N TRP A 335 6.62 -21.20 22.11
CA TRP A 335 5.36 -20.57 22.47
C TRP A 335 4.70 -21.32 23.62
N GLU A 336 4.83 -20.78 24.83
CA GLU A 336 4.39 -21.44 26.07
C GLU A 336 2.93 -21.12 26.45
N HIS A 337 2.23 -20.31 25.65
CA HIS A 337 0.91 -19.78 25.98
C HIS A 337 -0.25 -20.51 25.27
N GLU A 338 -0.03 -21.69 24.69
CA GLU A 338 -1.03 -22.43 23.92
C GLU A 338 -2.30 -22.80 24.70
N ALA A 339 -2.20 -22.87 26.03
CA ALA A 339 -3.34 -23.11 26.92
C ALA A 339 -4.34 -21.94 26.93
N VAL A 340 -3.90 -20.71 26.62
CA VAL A 340 -4.71 -19.50 26.78
C VAL A 340 -4.82 -18.63 25.53
N LEU A 341 -3.83 -18.70 24.64
CA LEU A 341 -3.75 -17.90 23.42
C LEU A 341 -3.32 -18.76 22.23
N PRO A 342 -3.81 -18.45 21.02
CA PRO A 342 -3.35 -19.11 19.81
C PRO A 342 -1.86 -18.84 19.57
N ASN A 343 -1.15 -19.81 19.02
CA ASN A 343 0.21 -19.62 18.57
C ASN A 343 0.26 -18.56 17.43
N PRO A 344 1.10 -17.51 17.50
CA PRO A 344 1.17 -16.45 16.47
C PRO A 344 1.62 -16.95 15.10
N ILE A 345 2.29 -18.11 15.01
CA ILE A 345 2.58 -18.76 13.73
C ILE A 345 1.48 -19.74 13.29
N GLY A 346 0.34 -19.80 13.96
CA GLY A 346 -0.73 -20.77 13.66
C GLY A 346 -0.37 -22.20 14.05
N GLN A 347 -1.17 -23.16 13.59
CA GLN A 347 -0.99 -24.58 13.95
C GLN A 347 0.08 -25.22 13.05
N ARG A 348 1.16 -25.73 13.65
CA ARG A 348 2.28 -26.35 12.94
C ARG A 348 2.68 -27.66 13.61
N ASP A 349 2.89 -28.70 12.79
CA ASP A 349 3.28 -30.04 13.27
C ASP A 349 4.81 -30.24 13.25
N GLU A 350 5.48 -29.75 12.21
CA GLU A 350 6.93 -29.90 12.05
C GLU A 350 7.67 -28.79 12.80
N PRO A 351 8.76 -29.07 13.55
CA PRO A 351 9.60 -28.02 14.14
C PRO A 351 10.61 -27.45 13.12
N GLY A 352 11.37 -26.41 13.51
CA GLY A 352 12.50 -25.87 12.73
C GLY A 352 12.18 -24.62 11.89
N PRO A 353 13.09 -24.23 10.98
CA PRO A 353 12.95 -22.99 10.21
C PRO A 353 11.78 -23.00 9.22
N LEU A 354 11.16 -21.85 9.00
CA LEU A 354 10.07 -21.67 8.03
C LEU A 354 10.06 -20.27 7.42
N TRP A 355 9.59 -20.17 6.18
CA TRP A 355 9.40 -18.90 5.49
C TRP A 355 8.11 -18.24 5.95
N VAL A 356 8.22 -17.10 6.63
CA VAL A 356 7.09 -16.29 7.05
C VAL A 356 7.05 -14.96 6.29
N THR A 357 5.88 -14.34 6.27
CA THR A 357 5.71 -12.99 5.71
C THR A 357 6.06 -11.90 6.71
N GLU A 358 6.35 -10.70 6.21
CA GLU A 358 6.61 -9.50 7.03
C GLU A 358 5.54 -9.24 8.13
N PRO A 359 4.22 -9.35 7.88
CA PRO A 359 3.21 -9.20 8.95
C PRO A 359 3.37 -10.18 10.11
N THR A 360 3.70 -11.44 9.82
CA THR A 360 3.94 -12.46 10.84
C THR A 360 5.22 -12.17 11.63
N LEU A 361 6.31 -11.78 10.93
CA LEU A 361 7.55 -11.39 11.59
C LEU A 361 7.36 -10.17 12.50
N ARG A 362 6.66 -9.13 12.01
CA ARG A 362 6.32 -7.94 12.81
C ARG A 362 5.45 -8.27 14.01
N LEU A 363 4.53 -9.24 13.88
CA LEU A 363 3.75 -9.74 15.00
C LEU A 363 4.68 -10.35 16.04
N LEU A 364 5.51 -11.33 15.68
CA LEU A 364 6.44 -11.98 16.60
C LEU A 364 7.37 -10.98 17.31
N LEU A 365 7.96 -10.05 16.57
CA LEU A 365 8.82 -8.99 17.12
C LEU A 365 8.06 -8.06 18.09
N ARG A 366 6.77 -7.82 17.85
CA ARG A 366 5.93 -7.07 18.78
C ARG A 366 5.67 -7.86 20.06
N LEU A 367 5.40 -9.16 19.96
CA LEU A 367 5.12 -10.03 21.10
C LEU A 367 6.36 -10.27 21.96
N SER A 368 7.54 -10.34 21.35
CA SER A 368 8.81 -10.41 22.07
C SER A 368 9.26 -9.05 22.64
N GLY A 369 8.64 -7.97 22.20
CA GLY A 369 8.97 -6.62 22.65
C GLY A 369 8.63 -6.39 24.13
N PRO A 370 9.20 -5.33 24.74
CA PRO A 370 9.09 -5.07 26.18
C PRO A 370 7.65 -4.85 26.67
N LYS A 371 6.72 -4.49 25.78
CA LYS A 371 5.30 -4.29 26.09
C LYS A 371 4.58 -5.60 26.43
N HIS A 372 4.93 -6.70 25.77
CA HIS A 372 4.20 -7.97 25.85
C HIS A 372 5.03 -9.08 26.47
N GLN A 373 6.31 -9.22 26.07
CA GLN A 373 7.25 -10.23 26.59
C GLN A 373 6.65 -11.65 26.61
N LEU A 374 5.88 -12.01 25.57
CA LEU A 374 5.17 -13.31 25.48
C LEU A 374 6.02 -14.41 24.83
N CYS A 375 7.15 -14.06 24.23
CA CYS A 375 8.08 -15.02 23.62
C CYS A 375 9.44 -14.38 23.42
N GLU A 376 10.46 -15.20 23.15
CA GLU A 376 11.76 -14.70 22.68
C GLU A 376 11.66 -14.08 21.27
N PRO A 377 12.60 -13.21 20.87
CA PRO A 377 12.68 -12.71 19.51
C PRO A 377 12.95 -13.85 18.50
N PRO A 378 12.27 -13.87 17.33
CA PRO A 378 12.56 -14.86 16.30
C PRO A 378 13.97 -14.68 15.72
N GLN A 379 14.65 -15.78 15.44
CA GLN A 379 15.94 -15.75 14.75
C GLN A 379 15.71 -15.63 13.24
N ILE A 380 16.18 -14.55 12.62
CA ILE A 380 16.11 -14.34 11.17
C ILE A 380 17.38 -14.89 10.51
N HIS A 381 17.22 -15.81 9.55
CA HIS A 381 18.35 -16.42 8.84
C HIS A 381 18.63 -15.71 7.51
N GLU A 382 17.57 -15.52 6.72
CA GLU A 382 17.62 -14.88 5.42
C GLU A 382 16.29 -14.23 5.06
N SER A 383 16.30 -13.36 4.07
CA SER A 383 15.13 -12.57 3.68
C SER A 383 15.14 -12.24 2.19
N TYR A 384 13.95 -12.19 1.61
CA TYR A 384 13.69 -11.61 0.30
C TYR A 384 12.81 -10.38 0.49
N THR A 385 13.37 -9.18 0.40
CA THR A 385 12.64 -7.95 0.70
C THR A 385 12.93 -6.84 -0.30
N SER A 386 12.04 -5.87 -0.40
CA SER A 386 12.32 -4.60 -1.09
C SER A 386 11.81 -3.42 -0.26
N GLY A 387 12.21 -2.19 -0.65
CA GLY A 387 11.69 -0.99 -0.01
C GLY A 387 10.16 -1.00 -0.03
N ALA A 388 9.54 -0.67 1.11
CA ALA A 388 8.12 -0.90 1.33
C ALA A 388 7.38 0.33 1.82
N THR A 389 6.07 0.32 1.63
CA THR A 389 5.17 1.33 2.19
C THR A 389 3.81 0.74 2.52
N GLU A 390 3.19 1.24 3.59
CA GLU A 390 1.82 0.92 3.97
C GLU A 390 0.79 1.69 3.12
N ASN A 391 1.22 2.80 2.50
CA ASN A 391 0.33 3.73 1.80
C ASN A 391 0.00 3.29 0.36
N LEU A 392 0.53 2.16 -0.10
CA LEU A 392 0.46 1.77 -1.51
C LEU A 392 -0.98 1.53 -1.99
N LEU A 393 -1.79 0.90 -1.14
CA LEU A 393 -3.20 0.59 -1.41
C LEU A 393 -4.15 1.47 -0.59
N GLU A 394 -3.66 2.50 0.09
CA GLU A 394 -4.46 3.23 1.09
C GLU A 394 -5.63 3.98 0.44
N LYS A 395 -5.41 4.69 -0.67
CA LYS A 395 -6.49 5.37 -1.39
C LYS A 395 -7.53 4.39 -1.95
N PHE A 396 -7.08 3.24 -2.45
CA PHE A 396 -7.94 2.16 -2.91
C PHE A 396 -8.79 1.57 -1.77
N ARG A 397 -8.15 1.33 -0.62
CA ARG A 397 -8.79 0.85 0.60
C ARG A 397 -9.83 1.84 1.13
N ILE A 398 -9.51 3.13 1.18
CA ILE A 398 -10.42 4.19 1.64
C ILE A 398 -11.64 4.25 0.72
N ALA A 399 -11.46 4.26 -0.61
CA ALA A 399 -12.59 4.29 -1.54
C ALA A 399 -13.55 3.09 -1.35
N LEU A 400 -13.02 1.88 -1.17
CA LEU A 400 -13.82 0.69 -0.87
C LEU A 400 -14.49 0.76 0.50
N LYS A 401 -13.79 1.25 1.52
CA LYS A 401 -14.32 1.42 2.88
C LYS A 401 -15.47 2.42 2.87
N ASP A 402 -15.31 3.58 2.27
CA ASP A 402 -16.32 4.64 2.28
C ASP A 402 -17.58 4.20 1.50
N ALA A 403 -17.41 3.51 0.36
CA ALA A 403 -18.52 2.93 -0.37
C ALA A 403 -19.25 1.86 0.46
N ARG A 404 -18.50 1.01 1.19
CA ARG A 404 -19.07 0.00 2.09
C ARG A 404 -19.84 0.63 3.25
N ASP A 405 -19.28 1.63 3.91
CA ASP A 405 -19.89 2.28 5.06
C ASP A 405 -21.17 3.02 4.64
N THR A 406 -21.12 3.77 3.53
CA THR A 406 -22.31 4.39 2.91
C THR A 406 -23.39 3.36 2.60
N ALA A 407 -23.01 2.21 2.03
CA ALA A 407 -23.96 1.14 1.72
C ALA A 407 -24.61 0.52 2.96
N ILE A 408 -23.87 0.42 4.07
CA ILE A 408 -24.41 -0.05 5.35
C ILE A 408 -25.44 0.95 5.89
N GLU A 409 -25.11 2.24 5.90
CA GLU A 409 -26.00 3.30 6.37
C GLU A 409 -27.30 3.37 5.55
N GLN A 410 -27.20 3.15 4.23
CA GLN A 410 -28.35 3.22 3.32
C GLN A 410 -29.10 1.89 3.16
N GLY A 411 -28.59 0.80 3.73
CA GLY A 411 -29.15 -0.54 3.50
C GLY A 411 -28.99 -1.06 2.06
N ASP A 412 -28.02 -0.53 1.30
CA ASP A 412 -27.74 -0.92 -0.09
C ASP A 412 -27.00 -2.27 -0.15
N ARG A 413 -27.79 -3.33 -0.35
CA ARG A 413 -27.28 -4.71 -0.44
C ARG A 413 -26.45 -4.95 -1.71
N VAL A 414 -26.73 -4.25 -2.81
CA VAL A 414 -26.01 -4.44 -4.09
C VAL A 414 -24.59 -3.92 -3.95
N THR A 415 -24.44 -2.70 -3.48
CA THR A 415 -23.12 -2.09 -3.26
C THR A 415 -22.32 -2.87 -2.23
N LEU A 416 -22.96 -3.34 -1.14
CA LEU A 416 -22.28 -4.12 -0.11
C LEU A 416 -21.67 -5.41 -0.66
N GLU A 417 -22.45 -6.22 -1.40
CA GLU A 417 -21.96 -7.48 -1.98
C GLU A 417 -20.95 -7.24 -3.10
N TYR A 418 -21.13 -6.19 -3.89
CA TYR A 418 -20.20 -5.82 -4.94
C TYR A 418 -18.83 -5.39 -4.39
N VAL A 419 -18.80 -4.47 -3.42
CA VAL A 419 -17.56 -4.02 -2.77
C VAL A 419 -16.87 -5.19 -2.07
N LYS A 420 -17.63 -6.06 -1.39
CA LYS A 420 -17.11 -7.31 -0.82
C LYS A 420 -16.43 -8.18 -1.87
N ALA A 421 -17.08 -8.38 -3.01
CA ALA A 421 -16.50 -9.14 -4.11
C ALA A 421 -15.24 -8.46 -4.68
N MET A 422 -15.18 -7.13 -4.78
CA MET A 422 -14.02 -6.40 -5.28
C MET A 422 -12.77 -6.69 -4.44
N TYR A 423 -12.79 -6.43 -3.13
CA TYR A 423 -11.59 -6.64 -2.31
C TYR A 423 -11.26 -8.12 -2.12
N SER A 424 -12.25 -8.99 -1.90
CA SER A 424 -12.00 -10.42 -1.69
C SER A 424 -11.41 -11.08 -2.94
N LYS A 425 -11.95 -10.76 -4.13
CA LYS A 425 -11.43 -11.31 -5.38
C LYS A 425 -10.09 -10.69 -5.74
N PHE A 426 -9.90 -9.38 -5.55
CA PHE A 426 -8.62 -8.72 -5.77
C PHE A 426 -7.47 -9.43 -5.02
N VAL A 427 -7.62 -9.64 -3.71
CA VAL A 427 -6.61 -10.34 -2.89
C VAL A 427 -6.41 -11.79 -3.36
N SER A 428 -7.48 -12.51 -3.69
CA SER A 428 -7.36 -13.91 -4.13
C SER A 428 -6.76 -14.10 -5.52
N THR A 429 -6.75 -13.05 -6.36
CA THR A 429 -6.37 -13.16 -7.79
C THR A 429 -5.04 -12.50 -8.14
N MET A 430 -4.46 -11.70 -7.25
CA MET A 430 -3.17 -11.05 -7.49
C MET A 430 -1.96 -11.99 -7.40
N GLY A 431 -2.13 -13.24 -6.96
CA GLY A 431 -1.10 -14.27 -7.03
C GLY A 431 -1.03 -14.89 -8.43
N GLU A 432 -1.06 -16.22 -8.51
CA GLU A 432 -0.92 -16.93 -9.80
C GLU A 432 -2.22 -17.07 -10.62
N SER A 433 -3.22 -16.21 -10.39
CA SER A 433 -4.52 -16.40 -11.02
C SER A 433 -4.54 -15.97 -12.48
N ASN A 434 -5.08 -16.82 -13.36
CA ASN A 434 -5.32 -16.47 -14.76
C ASN A 434 -6.37 -15.36 -14.96
N TYR A 435 -7.15 -15.05 -13.92
CA TYR A 435 -8.20 -14.03 -13.97
C TYR A 435 -7.67 -12.60 -13.86
N ASN A 436 -6.53 -12.40 -13.18
CA ASN A 436 -5.89 -11.08 -13.08
C ASN A 436 -4.50 -11.11 -13.70
N ARG A 437 -4.45 -10.88 -15.02
CA ARG A 437 -3.18 -10.81 -15.75
C ARG A 437 -2.47 -9.46 -15.60
N GLN A 438 -3.16 -8.47 -15.05
CA GLN A 438 -2.66 -7.10 -14.93
C GLN A 438 -1.76 -6.93 -13.70
N LEU A 439 -1.87 -7.79 -12.69
CA LEU A 439 -1.07 -7.74 -11.46
C LEU A 439 -0.71 -9.17 -11.01
N TYR A 440 0.58 -9.51 -11.08
CA TYR A 440 1.13 -10.79 -10.67
C TYR A 440 2.14 -10.60 -9.53
N ARG A 441 1.62 -10.56 -8.31
CA ARG A 441 2.32 -10.31 -7.04
C ARG A 441 1.92 -11.34 -5.98
N PRO A 442 2.41 -12.60 -6.08
CA PRO A 442 2.17 -13.62 -5.06
C PRO A 442 2.70 -13.19 -3.69
N ASP A 443 3.79 -12.41 -3.63
CA ASP A 443 4.28 -11.79 -2.42
C ASP A 443 3.18 -10.91 -1.77
N TRP A 444 2.58 -9.98 -2.50
CA TRP A 444 1.49 -9.14 -1.94
C TRP A 444 0.30 -9.95 -1.46
N MET A 445 -0.07 -11.00 -2.20
CA MET A 445 -1.15 -11.91 -1.80
C MET A 445 -0.88 -12.52 -0.42
N HIS A 446 0.31 -13.09 -0.21
CA HIS A 446 0.67 -13.67 1.09
C HIS A 446 0.72 -12.61 2.18
N LEU A 447 1.33 -11.46 1.93
CA LEU A 447 1.42 -10.37 2.92
C LEU A 447 0.03 -9.88 3.35
N ILE A 448 -0.90 -9.66 2.43
CA ILE A 448 -2.26 -9.20 2.77
C ILE A 448 -3.02 -10.29 3.55
N ARG A 449 -2.87 -11.57 3.19
CA ARG A 449 -3.50 -12.68 3.92
C ARG A 449 -2.96 -12.80 5.34
N SER A 450 -1.64 -12.83 5.49
CA SER A 450 -0.98 -12.88 6.78
C SER A 450 -1.29 -11.66 7.65
N GLN A 451 -1.46 -10.47 7.04
CA GLN A 451 -1.92 -9.30 7.78
C GLN A 451 -3.33 -9.49 8.35
N ALA A 452 -4.26 -10.09 7.60
CA ALA A 452 -5.59 -10.40 8.11
C ALA A 452 -5.53 -11.37 9.31
N PHE A 453 -4.66 -12.38 9.23
CA PHE A 453 -4.41 -13.33 10.33
C PHE A 453 -3.79 -12.65 11.55
N ALA A 454 -2.76 -11.81 11.37
CA ALA A 454 -2.14 -11.05 12.45
C ALA A 454 -3.13 -10.07 13.12
N ASN A 455 -4.02 -9.45 12.34
CA ASN A 455 -5.07 -8.57 12.87
C ASN A 455 -6.06 -9.32 13.77
N LEU A 456 -6.49 -10.53 13.36
CA LEU A 456 -7.34 -11.39 14.19
C LEU A 456 -6.61 -11.80 15.48
N TRP A 457 -5.34 -12.19 15.36
CA TRP A 457 -4.52 -12.57 16.51
C TRP A 457 -4.39 -11.42 17.52
N LEU A 458 -4.13 -10.19 17.06
CA LEU A 458 -4.06 -9.02 17.93
C LEU A 458 -5.40 -8.70 18.62
N LYS A 459 -6.53 -9.00 17.98
CA LYS A 459 -7.85 -8.91 18.63
C LYS A 459 -8.02 -9.99 19.70
N ALA A 460 -7.52 -11.20 19.49
CA ALA A 460 -7.51 -12.25 20.50
C ALA A 460 -6.65 -11.82 21.71
N LEU A 461 -5.46 -11.26 21.48
CA LEU A 461 -4.64 -10.71 22.55
C LEU A 461 -5.36 -9.57 23.30
N LYS A 462 -5.95 -8.61 22.58
CA LYS A 462 -6.74 -7.54 23.22
C LYS A 462 -7.88 -8.10 24.08
N ALA A 463 -8.60 -9.10 23.58
CA ALA A 463 -9.67 -9.75 24.33
C ALA A 463 -9.14 -10.38 25.63
N HIS A 464 -8.02 -11.09 25.54
CA HIS A 464 -7.35 -11.70 26.67
C HIS A 464 -6.86 -10.66 27.71
N ASP A 465 -6.20 -9.59 27.26
CA ASP A 465 -5.66 -8.54 28.13
C ASP A 465 -6.77 -7.78 28.88
N GLU A 466 -7.95 -7.67 28.27
CA GLU A 466 -9.16 -7.07 28.89
C GLU A 466 -9.98 -8.09 29.71
N GLY A 467 -9.44 -9.29 29.96
CA GLY A 467 -10.02 -10.29 30.84
C GLY A 467 -11.08 -11.20 30.22
N LEU A 468 -11.26 -11.18 28.89
CA LEU A 468 -12.11 -12.16 28.21
C LEU A 468 -11.33 -13.46 28.01
N ALA A 469 -11.96 -14.60 28.27
CA ALA A 469 -11.34 -15.89 27.94
C ALA A 469 -11.51 -16.19 26.45
N VAL A 470 -10.41 -16.19 25.71
CA VAL A 470 -10.38 -16.56 24.28
C VAL A 470 -10.55 -18.06 24.15
N VAL A 471 -11.62 -18.51 23.49
CA VAL A 471 -11.96 -19.94 23.34
C VAL A 471 -11.47 -20.50 22.00
N ARG A 472 -11.58 -19.73 20.93
CA ARG A 472 -11.27 -20.19 19.57
C ARG A 472 -10.94 -19.00 18.68
N ALA A 473 -9.96 -19.17 17.79
CA ALA A 473 -9.62 -18.22 16.75
C ALA A 473 -9.42 -18.99 15.44
N MET A 474 -10.19 -18.65 14.41
CA MET A 474 -10.20 -19.36 13.13
C MET A 474 -10.25 -18.43 11.94
N GLY A 475 -9.51 -18.79 10.89
CA GLY A 475 -9.56 -18.04 9.64
C GLY A 475 -9.10 -16.60 9.81
N THR A 476 -9.83 -15.66 9.21
CA THR A 476 -9.48 -14.23 9.22
C THR A 476 -10.37 -13.39 10.14
N ASP A 477 -11.51 -13.94 10.54
CA ASP A 477 -12.63 -13.18 11.07
C ASP A 477 -13.38 -13.84 12.23
N GLU A 478 -13.09 -15.09 12.60
CA GLU A 478 -13.86 -15.79 13.62
C GLU A 478 -13.09 -15.84 14.95
N LEU A 479 -13.66 -15.19 15.98
CA LEU A 479 -13.11 -15.12 17.35
C LEU A 479 -14.19 -15.49 18.37
N HIS A 480 -13.95 -16.52 19.18
CA HIS A 480 -14.88 -16.97 20.21
C HIS A 480 -14.36 -16.56 21.58
N VAL A 481 -15.23 -15.97 22.38
CA VAL A 481 -14.87 -15.46 23.71
C VAL A 481 -15.93 -15.81 24.75
N ILE A 482 -15.50 -15.95 26.00
CA ILE A 482 -16.35 -15.98 27.19
C ILE A 482 -16.14 -14.65 27.95
N GLY A 483 -17.23 -14.06 28.41
CA GLY A 483 -17.23 -12.77 29.13
C GLY A 483 -17.96 -11.66 28.39
N ASP A 484 -17.98 -10.46 28.98
CA ASP A 484 -18.67 -9.28 28.44
C ASP A 484 -17.86 -8.60 27.32
N TRP A 485 -17.92 -9.18 26.12
CA TRP A 485 -17.14 -8.73 24.98
C TRP A 485 -17.45 -7.31 24.52
N ARG A 486 -18.64 -6.78 24.83
CA ARG A 486 -19.09 -5.44 24.44
C ARG A 486 -18.31 -4.33 25.14
N ARG A 487 -17.63 -4.64 26.26
CA ARG A 487 -16.68 -3.73 26.91
C ARG A 487 -15.40 -3.54 26.11
N VAL A 488 -15.04 -4.52 25.28
CA VAL A 488 -13.76 -4.58 24.56
C VAL A 488 -13.90 -4.16 23.10
N PHE A 489 -15.02 -4.53 22.47
CA PHE A 489 -15.31 -4.27 21.07
C PHE A 489 -16.65 -3.59 20.89
N ALA A 490 -16.67 -2.57 20.02
CA ALA A 490 -17.91 -1.95 19.57
C ALA A 490 -18.69 -2.93 18.67
N GLU A 491 -20.00 -3.04 18.94
CA GLU A 491 -20.92 -3.85 18.16
C GLU A 491 -21.39 -3.09 16.92
N GLY A 492 -21.32 -3.73 15.75
CA GLY A 492 -21.84 -3.16 14.53
C GLY A 492 -21.27 -3.80 13.26
N ARG A 493 -21.35 -3.05 12.16
CA ARG A 493 -20.98 -3.54 10.82
C ARG A 493 -19.85 -2.76 10.18
N ALA A 494 -19.42 -1.64 10.76
CA ALA A 494 -18.25 -0.90 10.29
C ALA A 494 -16.98 -1.76 10.41
N VAL A 495 -15.94 -1.38 9.69
CA VAL A 495 -14.68 -2.16 9.59
C VAL A 495 -13.96 -2.30 10.95
N THR A 496 -14.15 -1.35 11.87
CA THR A 496 -13.58 -1.38 13.23
C THR A 496 -14.44 -2.13 14.24
N GLU A 497 -15.71 -2.38 13.91
CA GLU A 497 -16.71 -3.02 14.76
C GLU A 497 -16.75 -4.53 14.53
N VAL A 498 -17.37 -5.25 15.46
CA VAL A 498 -17.60 -6.70 15.37
C VAL A 498 -19.09 -6.99 15.50
N LYS A 499 -19.53 -8.14 14.99
CA LYS A 499 -20.92 -8.59 15.15
C LYS A 499 -20.97 -10.00 15.71
N VAL A 500 -22.06 -10.33 16.40
CA VAL A 500 -22.33 -11.69 16.85
C VAL A 500 -22.64 -12.57 15.64
N LYS A 501 -21.92 -13.68 15.53
CA LYS A 501 -22.18 -14.74 14.55
C LYS A 501 -23.10 -15.81 15.13
N ASP A 502 -22.80 -16.25 16.34
CA ASP A 502 -23.53 -17.29 17.05
C ASP A 502 -23.27 -17.22 18.56
N THR A 503 -24.06 -17.93 19.36
CA THR A 503 -23.87 -18.08 20.80
C THR A 503 -24.20 -19.50 21.22
N TYR A 504 -23.29 -20.16 21.92
CA TYR A 504 -23.48 -21.53 22.40
C TYR A 504 -22.97 -21.69 23.83
N THR A 505 -23.36 -22.78 24.48
CA THR A 505 -22.90 -23.08 25.84
C THR A 505 -21.83 -24.16 25.80
N ALA A 506 -20.77 -24.02 26.61
CA ALA A 506 -19.68 -24.99 26.73
C ALA A 506 -19.16 -25.06 28.17
N GLY A 507 -18.56 -26.19 28.54
CA GLY A 507 -18.08 -26.47 29.90
C GLY A 507 -18.71 -27.73 30.49
N THR A 508 -18.11 -28.27 31.55
CA THR A 508 -18.61 -29.42 32.31
C THR A 508 -19.34 -28.93 33.57
N ASP A 509 -20.41 -29.62 33.94
CA ASP A 509 -21.01 -29.45 35.26
C ASP A 509 -20.13 -30.23 36.26
N ASP A 510 -19.59 -29.54 37.27
CA ASP A 510 -18.84 -30.17 38.39
C ASP A 510 -19.74 -31.08 39.27
N ALA A 511 -20.96 -31.42 38.82
CA ALA A 511 -21.97 -32.14 39.59
C ALA A 511 -22.09 -33.64 39.27
N GLU A 512 -21.37 -34.19 38.28
CA GLU A 512 -21.51 -35.61 37.88
C GLU A 512 -20.33 -36.52 38.32
N HIS A 513 -19.46 -36.06 39.22
CA HIS A 513 -18.33 -36.86 39.75
C HIS A 513 -18.27 -36.97 41.29
N GLU A 514 -19.43 -36.98 41.95
CA GLU A 514 -19.55 -37.44 43.36
C GLU A 514 -20.52 -38.64 43.53
N GLY A 515 -20.94 -39.31 42.45
CA GLY A 515 -22.11 -40.20 42.48
C GLY A 515 -21.94 -41.67 42.09
N GLU A 516 -20.73 -42.21 41.86
CA GLU A 516 -20.55 -43.65 41.61
C GLU A 516 -19.34 -44.19 42.37
N GLY A 517 -19.56 -44.48 43.65
CA GLY A 517 -18.57 -45.04 44.56
C GLY A 517 -19.22 -45.56 45.83
N GLU A 518 -20.10 -46.56 45.71
CA GLU A 518 -20.38 -47.52 46.80
C GLU A 518 -20.65 -48.92 46.23
#